data_AF-A0A164AMB6-F1
#
_entry.id   AF-A0A164AMB6-F1
#
_cell.length_a   1.000
_cell.length_b   1.000
_cell.length_c   1.000
_cell.angle_alpha   90.00
_cell.angle_beta   90.00
_cell.angle_gamma   90.00
#
_symmetry.space_group_name_H-M   'P 1'
#
loop_
_entity.id
_entity.type
_entity.pdbx_description
1 polymer ?
#
loop_
_entity_poly.entity_id
_entity_poly.type
_entity_poly.pdbx_seq_one_letter_code
_entity_poly.pdbx_strand_id
1 'polypeptide(L)' 'HVEDWQASGLTQSKYCESVGIKLATFSYWVVKFKSETEQEGSSNFIAIGETSKTDSKEYEIVYPNGVKLRL' A
#
# COMPACT_ATOMS: atom_id res chain seq x y z
N HIS A 1 -12.90 16.71 -3.99
CA HIS A 1 -13.65 15.91 -3.00
C HIS A 1 -13.05 14.52 -2.80
N VAL A 2 -12.92 13.68 -3.84
CA VAL A 2 -12.21 12.39 -3.70
C VAL A 2 -10.70 12.60 -3.52
N GLU A 3 -10.11 13.53 -4.27
CA GLU A 3 -8.70 13.91 -4.15
C GLU A 3 -8.37 14.53 -2.78
N ASP A 4 -9.22 15.43 -2.27
CA ASP A 4 -9.09 15.99 -0.92
C ASP A 4 -9.13 14.92 0.17
N TRP A 5 -10.03 13.93 0.02
CA TRP A 5 -10.08 12.77 0.91
C TRP A 5 -8.80 11.93 0.84
N GLN A 6 -8.29 11.66 -0.37
CA GLN A 6 -7.04 10.92 -0.55
C GLN A 6 -5.85 11.67 0.07
N ALA A 7 -5.77 12.99 -0.11
CA ALA A 7 -4.74 13.83 0.48
C ALA A 7 -4.86 13.91 2.02
N SER A 8 -6.08 13.84 2.56
CA SER A 8 -6.32 13.88 4.01
C SER A 8 -5.78 12.66 4.76
N GLY A 9 -5.60 11.51 4.09
CA GLY A 9 -5.21 10.25 4.73
C GLY A 9 -6.25 9.67 5.70
N LEU A 10 -7.45 10.26 5.77
CA LEU A 10 -8.53 9.80 6.62
C LEU A 10 -9.29 8.62 5.99
N THR A 11 -10.03 7.87 6.81
CA THR A 11 -11.01 6.91 6.28
C THR A 11 -12.21 7.64 5.68
N GLN A 12 -12.94 7.00 4.76
CA GLN A 12 -14.13 7.61 4.13
C GLN A 12 -15.14 8.10 5.16
N SER A 13 -15.40 7.31 6.22
CA SER A 13 -16.31 7.71 7.31
C SER A 13 -15.86 9.00 7.96
N LYS A 14 -14.60 9.05 8.41
CA LYS A 14 -14.08 10.18 9.18
C LYS A 14 -14.02 11.47 8.35
N TYR A 15 -13.71 11.33 7.07
CA TYR A 15 -13.79 12.45 6.13
C TYR A 15 -15.23 12.91 5.91
N CYS A 16 -16.17 11.98 5.67
CA CYS A 16 -17.58 12.30 5.49
C CYS A 16 -18.19 13.01 6.72
N GLU A 17 -17.82 12.58 7.92
CA GLU A 17 -18.21 13.22 9.18
C GLU A 17 -17.66 14.65 9.30
N SER A 18 -16.41 14.88 8.90
CA SER A 18 -15.77 16.20 8.96
C SER A 18 -16.33 17.21 7.96
N VAL A 19 -16.77 16.74 6.78
CA VAL A 19 -17.23 17.63 5.69
C VAL A 19 -18.77 17.64 5.58
N GLY A 20 -19.48 16.84 6.38
CA GLY A 20 -20.94 16.80 6.42
C GLY A 20 -21.58 16.10 5.22
N ILE A 21 -20.90 15.09 4.65
CA ILE A 21 -21.36 14.35 3.47
C ILE A 21 -21.89 12.98 3.91
N LYS A 22 -22.94 12.49 3.24
CA LYS A 22 -23.43 11.12 3.48
C LYS A 22 -22.42 10.10 2.94
N LEU A 23 -22.02 9.15 3.79
CA LEU A 23 -21.07 8.11 3.43
C LEU A 23 -21.47 7.34 2.17
N ALA A 24 -22.75 6.93 2.04
CA ALA A 24 -23.23 6.20 0.87
C ALA A 24 -23.05 6.97 -0.45
N THR A 25 -23.33 8.27 -0.44
CA THR A 25 -23.16 9.14 -1.61
C THR A 25 -21.67 9.30 -1.95
N PHE A 26 -20.84 9.48 -0.91
CA PHE A 26 -19.40 9.61 -1.10
C PHE A 26 -18.76 8.31 -1.62
N SER A 27 -19.13 7.16 -1.07
CA SER A 27 -18.64 5.86 -1.54
C SER A 27 -18.99 5.60 -3.00
N TYR A 28 -20.19 6.01 -3.45
CA TYR A 28 -20.56 5.94 -4.87
C TYR A 28 -19.61 6.77 -5.74
N TRP A 29 -19.30 8.01 -5.34
CA TRP A 29 -18.34 8.85 -6.06
C TRP A 29 -16.94 8.26 -6.09
N VAL A 30 -16.48 7.63 -5.00
CA VAL A 30 -15.16 6.98 -4.96
C VAL A 30 -15.10 5.81 -5.95
N VAL A 31 -16.15 4.98 -6.04
CA VAL A 31 -16.22 3.88 -7.00
C VAL A 31 -16.21 4.42 -8.43
N LYS A 32 -17.04 5.44 -8.70
CA LYS A 32 -17.11 6.08 -10.02
C LYS A 32 -15.77 6.69 -10.43
N PHE A 33 -15.13 7.43 -9.53
CA PHE A 33 -13.82 8.04 -9.75
C PHE A 33 -12.77 6.97 -10.09
N LYS A 34 -12.72 5.87 -9.32
CA LYS A 34 -11.82 4.75 -9.62
C LYS A 34 -12.07 4.14 -10.99
N SER A 35 -13.33 3.94 -11.39
CA SER A 35 -13.66 3.40 -12.71
C SER A 35 -13.33 4.35 -13.87
N GLU A 36 -13.30 5.66 -13.63
CA GLU A 36 -12.91 6.66 -14.63
C GLU A 36 -11.39 6.81 -14.73
N THR A 37 -10.65 6.58 -13.63
CA THR A 37 -9.19 6.68 -13.60
C THR A 37 -8.46 5.40 -14.01
N GLU A 38 -9.03 4.24 -13.72
CA GLU A 38 -8.47 2.94 -14.13
C GLU A 38 -8.90 2.67 -15.58
N GLN A 39 -7.97 2.81 -16.53
CA GLN A 39 -8.15 2.37 -17.91
C GLN A 39 -8.54 0.88 -17.92
N GLU A 40 -9.59 0.52 -18.68
CA GLU A 40 -10.05 -0.87 -18.87
C GLU A 40 -8.87 -1.81 -19.18
N GLY A 41 -8.33 -2.49 -18.17
CA GLY A 41 -7.21 -3.42 -18.36
C GLY A 41 -6.29 -3.62 -17.15
N SER A 42 -6.27 -2.72 -16.16
CA SER A 42 -5.53 -2.94 -14.91
C SER A 42 -6.35 -3.86 -13.99
N SER A 43 -5.94 -5.12 -13.96
CA SER A 43 -6.39 -6.08 -12.96
C SER A 43 -6.22 -5.49 -11.54
N ASN A 44 -7.25 -5.54 -10.69
CA ASN A 44 -7.18 -5.13 -9.26
C ASN A 44 -6.19 -5.99 -8.43
N PHE A 45 -5.51 -6.93 -9.07
CA PHE A 45 -4.51 -7.77 -8.48
C PHE A 45 -3.15 -7.10 -8.60
N ILE A 46 -2.54 -6.83 -7.46
CA ILE A 46 -1.14 -6.42 -7.40
C ILE A 46 -0.32 -7.71 -7.52
N ALA A 47 0.51 -7.80 -8.56
CA ALA A 47 1.45 -8.90 -8.70
C ALA A 47 2.46 -8.83 -7.55
N ILE A 48 2.45 -9.83 -6.67
CA ILE A 48 3.54 -10.02 -5.71
C ILE A 48 4.64 -10.73 -6.49
N GLY A 49 5.73 -10.02 -6.75
CA GLY A 49 6.92 -10.62 -7.36
C GLY A 49 7.38 -11.81 -6.53
N GLU A 50 7.71 -12.91 -7.19
CA GLU A 50 8.33 -14.06 -6.54
C GLU A 50 9.57 -13.58 -5.81
N THR A 51 9.55 -13.58 -4.47
CA THR A 51 10.76 -13.43 -3.68
C THR A 51 11.57 -14.69 -3.96
N SER A 52 12.50 -14.63 -4.92
CA SER A 52 13.42 -15.71 -5.21
C SER A 52 14.02 -16.15 -3.87
N LYS A 53 13.62 -17.34 -3.40
CA LYS A 53 14.19 -17.89 -2.18
C LYS A 53 15.66 -18.18 -2.46
N THR A 54 16.50 -17.71 -1.53
CA THR A 54 17.95 -17.92 -1.45
C THR A 54 18.78 -16.96 -2.30
N ASP A 55 18.73 -15.67 -1.95
CA ASP A 55 19.99 -14.93 -1.89
C ASP A 55 20.85 -15.66 -0.85
N SER A 56 21.87 -16.40 -1.29
CA SER A 56 22.85 -17.06 -0.43
C SER A 56 23.64 -15.97 0.30
N LYS A 57 23.01 -15.34 1.29
CA LYS A 57 23.65 -14.34 2.14
C LYS A 57 24.67 -15.08 2.98
N GLU A 58 25.92 -15.01 2.57
CA GLU A 58 27.04 -15.41 3.40
C GLU A 58 27.14 -14.39 4.55
N TYR A 59 26.88 -14.82 5.77
CA TYR A 59 26.99 -13.97 6.95
C TYR A 59 28.34 -14.19 7.62
N GLU A 60 29.13 -13.12 7.82
CA GLU A 60 30.37 -13.17 8.62
C GLU A 60 30.16 -12.45 9.96
N ILE A 61 30.31 -13.19 11.07
CA ILE A 61 30.27 -12.64 12.43
C ILE A 61 31.71 -12.54 12.94
N VAL A 62 32.14 -11.34 13.36
CA VAL A 62 33.50 -11.09 13.90
C VAL A 62 33.44 -10.65 15.35
N TYR A 63 34.11 -11.37 16.23
CA TYR A 63 34.21 -11.06 17.66
C TYR A 63 35.45 -10.18 17.96
N PRO A 64 35.43 -9.37 19.03
CA PRO A 64 36.57 -8.54 19.44
C PRO A 64 37.85 -9.31 19.75
N ASN A 65 37.73 -10.61 20.07
CA ASN A 65 38.85 -11.52 20.29
C ASN A 65 39.44 -12.09 18.98
N GLY A 66 38.96 -11.63 17.82
CA GLY A 66 39.45 -12.05 16.49
C GLY A 66 38.81 -13.30 15.91
N VAL A 67 37.89 -13.95 16.63
CA VAL A 67 37.17 -15.13 16.12
C VAL A 67 36.16 -14.71 15.05
N LYS A 68 36.09 -15.46 13.95
CA LYS A 68 35.15 -15.22 12.84
C LYS A 68 34.32 -16.47 12.54
N LEU A 69 33.02 -16.30 12.36
CA LEU A 69 32.09 -17.37 11.95
C LEU A 69 31.43 -17.02 10.62
N ARG A 70 31.31 -18.01 9.74
CA ARG A 70 30.62 -17.88 8.45
C ARG A 70 29.40 -18.81 8.41
N LEU A 71 28.24 -18.29 8.01
CA LEU A 71 26.99 -19.04 7.78
C LEU A 71 26.55 -18.94 6.33
#